data_AF-A0A9W7ZRL2-F1
#
_entry.id   AF-A0A9W7ZRL2-F1
#
_cell.length_a   1.000
_cell.length_b   1.000
_cell.length_c   1.000
_cell.angle_alpha   90.00
_cell.angle_beta   90.00
_cell.angle_gamma   90.00
#
_symmetry.space_group_name_H-M   'P 1'
#
loop_
_entity.id
_entity.type
_entity.pdbx_description
1 polymer ?
#
loop_
_entity_poly.entity_id
_entity_poly.type
_entity_poly.pdbx_seq_one_letter_code
_entity_poly.pdbx_strand_id
1 'polypeptide(L)'
;MDTVGNRQAAVDKMMDHYTQTNLFHPLLSSPSRNLRQARGVKKHMKRLNAPKHWMLDKLTGVYAPKPTAGPHKSRECLPLIIFLRNRLKYALNRREVISILNQRLVKVDGKVRTDDTYPTGFMDVIGIEKSGENFRLIYDTKGRFTIHRITEEEAAYKLCKVKRVQLGAKGIPFLVTHDGRTIRYPDPKIKVNDTIKLDIATSKIEGFLKFELGNLAMVTGGSNTGRVGNIVAHDRHDGGFDIMHIKDAAGNEFATRLSNVFVIGRGSTAWISLPKGNGVKLTIAEERDARRANKDGPTETVVFDEEEE
;
A
#
# COMPACT_ATOMS: atom_id res chain seq x y z
N MET A 1 -61.85 58.01 58.33
CA MET A 1 -60.81 57.54 59.27
C MET A 1 -60.29 56.23 58.74
N ASP A 2 -59.07 56.30 58.22
CA ASP A 2 -58.01 55.29 58.24
C ASP A 2 -58.24 53.87 57.67
N THR A 3 -57.18 53.41 57.00
CA THR A 3 -56.88 52.04 56.56
C THR A 3 -57.76 51.55 55.39
N VAL A 4 -57.25 51.36 54.17
CA VAL A 4 -56.28 50.33 53.78
C VAL A 4 -55.49 50.83 52.55
N GLY A 5 -54.39 51.55 52.81
CA GLY A 5 -53.21 51.41 51.96
C GLY A 5 -52.58 50.04 52.24
N ASN A 6 -51.75 49.56 51.32
CA ASN A 6 -50.83 48.41 51.50
C ASN A 6 -51.29 47.04 50.95
N ARG A 7 -51.61 46.94 49.64
CA ARG A 7 -51.48 45.66 48.89
C ARG A 7 -50.89 45.75 47.47
N GLN A 8 -50.79 46.94 46.86
CA GLN A 8 -50.22 47.06 45.50
C GLN A 8 -48.75 47.54 45.48
N ALA A 9 -48.27 48.22 46.52
CA ALA A 9 -46.89 48.74 46.59
C ALA A 9 -45.84 47.72 47.12
N ALA A 10 -46.28 46.53 47.55
CA ALA A 10 -45.40 45.47 48.04
C ALA A 10 -44.95 44.49 46.93
N VAL A 11 -45.63 44.48 45.77
CA VAL A 11 -45.26 43.61 44.64
C VAL A 11 -44.19 44.28 43.77
N ASP A 12 -44.25 45.61 43.60
CA ASP A 12 -43.29 46.35 42.78
C ASP A 12 -41.93 46.57 43.47
N LYS A 13 -41.86 46.58 44.81
CA LYS A 13 -40.59 46.60 45.55
C LYS A 13 -39.86 45.26 45.65
N MET A 14 -40.51 44.16 45.26
CA MET A 14 -39.93 42.82 45.32
C MET A 14 -39.25 42.41 44.00
N MET A 15 -39.40 43.20 42.93
CA MET A 15 -38.72 42.96 41.64
C MET A 15 -37.52 43.86 41.36
N ASP A 16 -37.31 44.93 42.13
CA ASP A 16 -36.15 45.82 41.95
C ASP A 16 -34.92 45.46 42.82
N HIS A 17 -34.99 44.36 43.59
CA HIS A 17 -33.90 43.91 44.47
C HIS A 17 -33.19 42.61 44.04
N TYR A 18 -33.45 42.11 42.83
CA TYR A 18 -32.73 40.96 42.27
C TYR A 18 -31.96 41.27 40.96
N THR A 19 -31.57 42.54 40.77
CA THR A 19 -30.73 42.98 39.65
C THR A 19 -29.35 43.51 40.08
N GLN A 20 -28.88 43.17 41.29
CA GLN A 20 -27.52 43.51 41.73
C GLN A 20 -26.87 42.43 42.61
N THR A 21 -26.63 41.24 42.05
CA THR A 21 -25.52 40.33 42.48
C THR A 21 -25.37 39.22 41.44
N ASN A 22 -24.78 39.55 40.30
CA ASN A 22 -23.92 38.56 39.65
C ASN A 22 -22.68 39.29 39.19
N LEU A 23 -21.67 39.18 40.05
CA LEU A 23 -20.29 39.51 39.77
C LEU A 23 -19.94 38.92 38.40
N PHE A 24 -19.77 39.81 37.43
CA PHE A 24 -19.01 39.54 36.21
C PHE A 24 -17.58 39.18 36.65
N HIS A 25 -17.37 37.92 36.99
CA HIS A 25 -16.06 37.32 36.85
C HIS A 25 -15.85 37.19 35.35
N PRO A 26 -14.85 37.87 34.73
CA PRO A 26 -14.45 37.50 33.39
C PRO A 26 -13.83 36.12 33.55
N LEU A 27 -14.62 35.07 33.30
CA LEU A 27 -14.07 33.78 32.95
C LEU A 27 -13.17 34.06 31.75
N LEU A 28 -11.87 34.05 32.03
CA LEU A 28 -10.77 33.96 31.08
C LEU A 28 -11.30 33.32 29.82
N SER A 29 -11.35 34.13 28.76
CA SER A 29 -11.64 33.66 27.42
C SER A 29 -10.89 32.36 27.25
N SER A 30 -11.62 31.25 27.18
CA SER A 30 -11.02 29.96 26.83
C SER A 30 -10.23 30.27 25.57
N PRO A 31 -8.90 30.00 25.51
CA PRO A 31 -8.15 30.34 24.33
C PRO A 31 -8.89 29.64 23.20
N SER A 32 -9.47 30.45 22.32
CA SER A 32 -10.06 30.02 21.05
C SER A 32 -9.16 28.89 20.60
N ARG A 33 -9.67 27.65 20.63
CA ARG A 33 -8.95 26.53 20.05
C ARG A 33 -8.75 27.02 18.65
N ASN A 34 -7.52 27.41 18.34
CA ASN A 34 -7.10 27.86 17.04
C ASN A 34 -7.46 26.70 16.11
N LEU A 35 -8.68 26.74 15.57
CA LEU A 35 -9.13 25.94 14.46
C LEU A 35 -8.31 26.50 13.32
N ARG A 36 -7.04 26.09 13.29
CA ARG A 36 -6.10 26.35 12.21
C ARG A 36 -6.80 25.76 10.99
N GLN A 37 -7.51 26.60 10.26
CA GLN A 37 -8.16 26.23 9.01
C GLN A 37 -7.12 25.49 8.18
N ALA A 38 -7.49 24.34 7.60
CA ALA A 38 -6.55 23.52 6.85
C ALA A 38 -6.10 24.28 5.59
N ARG A 39 -4.91 24.89 5.61
CA ARG A 39 -4.38 25.75 4.55
C ARG A 39 -3.71 24.98 3.39
N GLY A 40 -4.31 23.88 2.95
CA GLY A 40 -3.85 23.08 1.80
C GLY A 40 -3.14 21.76 2.12
N VAL A 41 -2.40 21.24 1.12
CA VAL A 41 -1.82 19.88 1.17
C VAL A 41 -0.71 19.79 2.22
N LYS A 42 -0.86 18.85 3.17
CA LYS A 42 0.17 18.58 4.19
C LYS A 42 1.45 18.06 3.55
N LYS A 43 2.60 18.68 3.78
CA LYS A 43 3.89 18.24 3.19
C LYS A 43 4.62 17.16 4.01
N HIS A 44 4.23 16.96 5.26
CA HIS A 44 4.94 16.07 6.19
C HIS A 44 4.08 14.86 6.60
N MET A 45 4.73 13.74 6.88
CA MET A 45 4.12 12.55 7.47
C MET A 45 4.79 12.25 8.81
N LYS A 46 4.00 12.18 9.89
CA LYS A 46 4.50 11.73 11.20
C LYS A 46 4.76 10.23 11.14
N ARG A 47 5.84 9.78 11.79
CA ARG A 47 6.28 8.39 11.75
C ARG A 47 5.25 7.41 12.30
N LEU A 48 4.56 7.79 13.38
CA LEU A 48 3.48 7.00 13.98
C LEU A 48 2.28 6.80 13.05
N ASN A 49 2.07 7.70 12.07
CA ASN A 49 1.00 7.59 11.07
C ASN A 49 1.48 6.93 9.77
N ALA A 50 2.75 6.53 9.69
CA ALA A 50 3.27 5.84 8.52
C ALA A 50 2.55 4.48 8.34
N PRO A 51 2.42 3.98 7.10
CA PRO A 51 1.90 2.65 6.87
C PRO A 51 2.66 1.57 7.65
N LYS A 52 1.93 0.71 8.37
CA LYS A 52 2.52 -0.31 9.25
C LYS A 52 3.41 -1.31 8.48
N HIS A 53 3.07 -1.60 7.22
CA HIS A 53 3.81 -2.55 6.38
C HIS A 53 5.22 -2.06 5.99
N TRP A 54 5.54 -0.78 6.20
CA TRP A 54 6.91 -0.26 6.04
C TRP A 54 7.86 -0.75 7.13
N MET A 55 7.35 -1.23 8.26
CA MET A 55 8.15 -1.70 9.40
C MET A 55 9.15 -0.62 9.86
N LEU A 56 8.70 0.63 9.94
CA LEU A 56 9.48 1.70 10.55
C LEU A 56 9.39 1.57 12.07
N ASP A 57 10.53 1.73 12.72
CA ASP A 57 10.63 1.82 14.15
C ASP A 57 9.98 3.12 14.66
N LYS A 58 9.67 3.15 15.97
CA LYS A 58 8.96 4.28 16.58
C LYS A 58 9.89 5.40 17.08
N LEU A 59 11.18 5.12 17.31
CA LEU A 59 12.03 5.96 18.17
C LEU A 59 13.11 6.75 17.42
N THR A 60 13.64 6.25 16.30
CA THR A 60 14.76 6.88 15.57
C THR A 60 14.37 8.11 14.73
N GLY A 61 13.32 8.83 15.14
CA GLY A 61 12.94 10.12 14.58
C GLY A 61 11.43 10.35 14.52
N VAL A 62 11.03 11.63 14.45
CA VAL A 62 9.63 12.05 14.54
C VAL A 62 8.85 11.89 13.22
N TYR A 63 9.53 11.99 12.09
CA TYR A 63 8.93 11.99 10.75
C TYR A 63 9.26 10.70 9.98
N ALA A 64 8.35 10.32 9.09
CA ALA A 64 8.57 9.30 8.07
C ALA A 64 8.69 9.98 6.69
N PRO A 65 9.37 9.32 5.72
CA PRO A 65 9.39 9.81 4.35
C PRO A 65 7.94 9.83 3.83
N LYS A 66 7.47 11.01 3.45
CA LYS A 66 6.16 11.16 2.82
C LYS A 66 6.32 10.81 1.33
N PRO A 67 5.60 9.82 0.78
CA PRO A 67 5.69 9.48 -0.63
C PRO A 67 5.21 10.66 -1.49
N THR A 68 5.93 10.94 -2.57
CA THR A 68 5.51 11.88 -3.60
C THR A 68 4.23 11.37 -4.28
N ALA A 69 3.43 12.28 -4.85
CA ALA A 69 2.32 11.86 -5.71
C ALA A 69 2.89 11.18 -6.97
N GLY A 70 2.50 9.93 -7.21
CA GLY A 70 3.05 9.12 -8.29
C GLY A 70 2.11 7.97 -8.67
N PRO A 71 2.64 6.90 -9.30
CA PRO A 71 1.86 5.78 -9.82
C PRO A 71 0.95 5.11 -8.78
N HIS A 72 1.49 4.88 -7.59
CA HIS A 72 0.85 4.09 -6.53
C HIS A 72 0.34 4.96 -5.38
N LYS A 73 -0.70 4.49 -4.69
CA LYS A 73 -1.26 5.22 -3.54
C LYS A 73 -0.27 5.26 -2.38
N SER A 74 -0.27 6.36 -1.61
CA SER A 74 0.65 6.56 -0.48
C SER A 74 0.59 5.47 0.60
N ARG A 75 -0.56 4.81 0.78
CA ARG A 75 -0.76 3.70 1.74
C ARG A 75 -0.43 2.32 1.14
N GLU A 76 -0.28 2.22 -0.18
CA GLU A 76 -0.07 0.98 -0.94
C GLU A 76 1.25 1.04 -1.75
N CYS A 77 2.22 1.82 -1.27
CA CYS A 77 3.54 1.96 -1.90
C CYS A 77 4.66 1.73 -0.88
N LEU A 78 5.90 1.72 -1.37
CA LEU A 78 7.14 1.69 -0.64
C LEU A 78 8.05 2.78 -1.21
N PRO A 79 8.35 3.86 -0.47
CA PRO A 79 9.30 4.88 -0.95
C PRO A 79 10.70 4.29 -1.20
N LEU A 80 11.40 4.76 -2.24
CA LEU A 80 12.76 4.31 -2.58
C LEU A 80 13.76 4.43 -1.41
N ILE A 81 13.63 5.46 -0.59
CA ILE A 81 14.41 5.62 0.65
C ILE A 81 14.22 4.45 1.62
N ILE A 82 13.01 3.92 1.77
CA ILE A 82 12.75 2.77 2.64
C ILE A 82 13.30 1.50 2.00
N PHE A 83 13.16 1.36 0.67
CA PHE A 83 13.69 0.23 -0.08
C PHE A 83 15.22 0.11 0.07
N LEU A 84 15.96 1.17 -0.24
CA LEU A 84 17.44 1.17 -0.20
C LEU A 84 17.99 1.09 1.23
N ARG A 85 17.44 1.88 2.18
CA ARG A 85 17.98 1.98 3.54
C ARG A 85 17.47 0.89 4.48
N ASN A 86 16.16 0.67 4.53
CA ASN A 86 15.56 -0.18 5.55
C ASN A 86 15.50 -1.65 5.14
N ARG A 87 15.34 -1.95 3.85
CA ARG A 87 15.21 -3.32 3.35
C ARG A 87 16.53 -3.87 2.79
N LEU A 88 17.14 -3.23 1.80
CA LEU A 88 18.41 -3.70 1.20
C LEU A 88 19.66 -3.38 2.02
N LYS A 89 19.59 -2.37 2.90
CA LYS A 89 20.71 -1.93 3.75
C LYS A 89 21.93 -1.39 2.99
N TYR A 90 21.75 -0.92 1.75
CA TYR A 90 22.83 -0.28 0.97
C TYR A 90 23.18 1.13 1.44
N ALA A 91 22.27 1.76 2.18
CA ALA A 91 22.49 3.06 2.80
C ALA A 91 22.15 2.97 4.29
N LEU A 92 22.86 3.73 5.10
CA LEU A 92 22.63 3.89 6.53
C LEU A 92 21.72 5.09 6.80
N ASN A 93 21.87 6.18 6.05
CA ASN A 93 21.16 7.43 6.26
C ASN A 93 20.48 7.96 4.97
N ARG A 94 19.68 9.03 5.10
CA ARG A 94 18.98 9.64 3.95
C ARG A 94 19.94 10.30 2.97
N ARG A 95 21.07 10.85 3.44
CA ARG A 95 22.04 11.55 2.58
C ARG A 95 22.68 10.58 1.59
N GLU A 96 23.06 9.39 2.04
CA GLU A 96 23.60 8.32 1.20
C GLU A 96 22.59 7.83 0.16
N VAL A 97 21.32 7.66 0.55
CA VAL A 97 20.25 7.33 -0.43
C VAL A 97 20.18 8.37 -1.54
N ILE A 98 20.20 9.65 -1.19
CA ILE A 98 20.17 10.74 -2.18
C ILE A 98 21.42 10.68 -3.08
N SER A 99 22.60 10.42 -2.51
CA SER A 99 23.84 10.25 -3.29
C SER A 99 23.73 9.08 -4.28
N ILE A 100 23.21 7.93 -3.85
CA ILE A 100 23.01 6.75 -4.72
C ILE A 100 22.03 7.06 -5.86
N LEU A 101 20.90 7.71 -5.55
CA LEU A 101 19.88 8.04 -6.55
C LEU A 101 20.36 9.11 -7.54
N ASN A 102 21.14 10.09 -7.08
CA ASN A 102 21.70 11.13 -7.95
C ASN A 102 22.77 10.61 -8.92
N GLN A 103 23.42 9.48 -8.61
CA GLN A 103 24.29 8.77 -9.55
C GLN A 103 23.52 8.08 -10.69
N ARG A 104 22.17 8.13 -10.68
CA ARG A 104 21.29 7.59 -11.74
C ARG A 104 21.39 6.07 -11.94
N LEU A 105 21.89 5.34 -10.94
CA LEU A 105 22.09 3.89 -10.98
C LEU A 105 20.81 3.07 -10.75
N VAL A 106 19.79 3.69 -10.16
CA VAL A 106 18.53 3.03 -9.79
C VAL A 106 17.48 3.31 -10.85
N LYS A 107 16.98 2.24 -11.47
CA LYS A 107 15.90 2.28 -12.46
C LYS A 107 14.64 1.64 -11.85
N VAL A 108 13.50 2.32 -12.01
CA VAL A 108 12.18 1.77 -11.71
C VAL A 108 11.40 1.66 -13.00
N ASP A 109 10.94 0.46 -13.33
CA ASP A 109 10.34 0.11 -14.61
C ASP A 109 11.16 0.65 -15.80
N GLY A 110 12.47 0.36 -15.80
CA GLY A 110 13.40 0.77 -16.86
C GLY A 110 13.73 2.26 -16.91
N LYS A 111 13.08 3.11 -16.11
CA LYS A 111 13.32 4.56 -16.07
C LYS A 111 14.13 4.94 -14.84
N VAL A 112 15.17 5.75 -15.04
CA VAL A 112 15.98 6.31 -13.94
C VAL A 112 15.10 7.17 -13.04
N ARG A 113 15.17 6.94 -11.72
CA ARG A 113 14.47 7.75 -10.71
C ARG A 113 15.45 8.32 -9.71
N THR A 114 15.41 9.65 -9.55
CA THR A 114 16.27 10.39 -8.62
C THR A 114 15.56 10.80 -7.33
N ASP A 115 14.22 10.79 -7.31
CA ASP A 115 13.42 11.15 -6.13
C ASP A 115 13.48 10.05 -5.06
N ASP A 116 14.01 10.36 -3.88
CA ASP A 116 14.11 9.42 -2.76
C ASP A 116 12.75 9.01 -2.18
N THR A 117 11.74 9.85 -2.36
CA THR A 117 10.36 9.62 -1.93
C THR A 117 9.44 9.10 -3.04
N TYR A 118 10.01 8.65 -4.17
CA TYR A 118 9.23 8.08 -5.26
C TYR A 118 8.44 6.85 -4.78
N PRO A 119 7.11 6.80 -5.02
CA PRO A 119 6.27 5.70 -4.57
C PRO A 119 6.39 4.50 -5.52
N THR A 120 7.27 3.55 -5.22
CA THR A 120 7.23 2.24 -5.89
C THR A 120 6.16 1.37 -5.26
N GLY A 121 5.51 0.52 -6.01
CA GLY A 121 4.37 -0.25 -5.53
C GLY A 121 4.34 -1.68 -6.02
N PHE A 122 3.16 -2.27 -5.96
CA PHE A 122 2.94 -3.66 -6.35
C PHE A 122 3.29 -3.90 -7.82
N MET A 123 4.01 -4.99 -8.11
CA MET A 123 4.48 -5.41 -9.45
C MET A 123 5.49 -4.48 -10.15
N ASP A 124 5.94 -3.41 -9.50
CA ASP A 124 7.03 -2.60 -10.06
C ASP A 124 8.34 -3.39 -10.05
N VAL A 125 9.14 -3.18 -11.10
CA VAL A 125 10.49 -3.74 -11.23
C VAL A 125 11.51 -2.65 -10.89
N ILE A 126 12.41 -2.94 -9.96
CA ILE A 126 13.50 -2.06 -9.54
C ILE A 126 14.82 -2.74 -9.92
N GLY A 127 15.58 -2.11 -10.80
CA GLY A 127 16.90 -2.58 -11.23
C GLY A 127 18.00 -1.67 -10.71
N ILE A 128 19.12 -2.26 -10.30
CA ILE A 128 20.35 -1.55 -9.89
C ILE A 128 21.47 -1.95 -10.83
N GLU A 129 21.84 -1.07 -11.75
CA GLU A 129 22.74 -1.41 -12.86
C GLU A 129 24.12 -1.85 -12.38
N LYS A 130 24.69 -1.15 -11.39
CA LYS A 130 26.04 -1.42 -10.89
C LYS A 130 26.17 -2.79 -10.21
N SER A 131 25.08 -3.28 -9.62
CA SER A 131 25.05 -4.58 -8.94
C SER A 131 24.51 -5.70 -9.83
N GLY A 132 23.90 -5.37 -10.98
CA GLY A 132 23.21 -6.33 -11.84
C GLY A 132 21.97 -6.98 -11.20
N GLU A 133 21.55 -6.55 -10.01
CA GLU A 133 20.42 -7.13 -9.30
C GLU A 133 19.09 -6.46 -9.74
N ASN A 134 18.11 -7.30 -10.05
CA ASN A 134 16.74 -6.88 -10.36
C ASN A 134 15.78 -7.40 -9.30
N PHE A 135 14.83 -6.55 -8.92
CA PHE A 135 13.86 -6.84 -7.89
C PHE A 135 12.45 -6.57 -8.36
N ARG A 136 11.51 -7.42 -7.97
CA ARG A 136 10.07 -7.15 -8.08
C ARG A 136 9.46 -6.94 -6.71
N LEU A 137 8.63 -5.91 -6.58
CA LEU A 137 7.87 -5.67 -5.37
C LEU A 137 6.58 -6.49 -5.37
N ILE A 138 6.54 -7.48 -4.48
CA ILE A 138 5.39 -8.38 -4.30
C ILE A 138 4.96 -8.36 -2.83
N TYR A 139 3.72 -8.72 -2.53
CA TYR A 139 3.29 -8.90 -1.16
C TYR A 139 3.69 -10.27 -0.62
N ASP A 140 4.19 -10.28 0.62
CA ASP A 140 4.29 -11.46 1.47
C ASP A 140 2.93 -11.79 2.09
N THR A 141 2.72 -13.03 2.53
CA THR A 141 1.47 -13.54 3.16
C THR A 141 1.07 -12.79 4.43
N LYS A 142 2.02 -12.04 5.01
CA LYS A 142 1.81 -11.12 6.14
C LYS A 142 1.35 -9.71 5.71
N GLY A 143 1.11 -9.47 4.43
CA GLY A 143 0.67 -8.17 3.89
C GLY A 143 1.78 -7.10 3.86
N ARG A 144 3.03 -7.52 3.72
CA ARG A 144 4.21 -6.62 3.66
C ARG A 144 4.83 -6.66 2.27
N PHE A 145 5.43 -5.57 1.83
CA PHE A 145 6.25 -5.63 0.61
C PHE A 145 7.50 -6.46 0.89
N THR A 146 7.66 -7.53 0.13
CA THR A 146 8.88 -8.32 0.04
C THR A 146 9.68 -7.89 -1.17
N ILE A 147 11.00 -7.94 -1.04
CA ILE A 147 11.92 -7.69 -2.13
C ILE A 147 12.20 -9.05 -2.76
N HIS A 148 11.54 -9.34 -3.87
CA HIS A 148 11.75 -10.58 -4.60
C HIS A 148 12.83 -10.38 -5.65
N ARG A 149 13.95 -11.11 -5.55
CA ARG A 149 15.00 -11.09 -6.57
C ARG A 149 14.51 -11.83 -7.82
N ILE A 150 14.70 -11.24 -8.98
CA ILE A 150 14.23 -11.78 -10.26
C ILE A 150 15.39 -11.84 -11.27
N THR A 151 15.23 -12.68 -12.29
CA THR A 151 16.16 -12.72 -13.44
C THR A 151 15.94 -11.53 -14.37
N GLU A 152 16.91 -11.29 -15.26
CA GLU A 152 16.82 -10.20 -16.24
C GLU A 152 15.66 -10.39 -17.24
N GLU A 153 15.38 -11.62 -17.65
CA GLU A 153 14.24 -11.96 -18.52
C GLU A 153 12.90 -11.58 -17.88
N GLU A 154 12.74 -11.87 -16.57
CA GLU A 154 11.55 -11.50 -15.84
C GLU A 154 11.49 -9.99 -15.56
N ALA A 155 12.64 -9.33 -15.46
CA ALA A 155 12.73 -7.88 -15.28
C ALA A 155 12.32 -7.10 -16.53
N ALA A 156 12.32 -7.70 -17.72
CA ALA A 156 11.92 -7.06 -18.97
C ALA A 156 10.43 -6.73 -19.02
N TYR A 157 9.59 -7.48 -18.30
CA TYR A 157 8.14 -7.29 -18.30
C TYR A 157 7.56 -7.07 -16.89
N LYS A 158 6.33 -6.58 -16.87
CA LYS A 158 5.54 -6.48 -15.64
C LYS A 158 4.07 -6.76 -15.87
N LEU A 159 3.39 -7.22 -14.81
CA LEU A 159 1.95 -7.42 -14.84
C LEU A 159 1.23 -6.15 -14.38
N CYS A 160 0.18 -5.76 -15.09
CA CYS A 160 -0.62 -4.59 -14.78
C CYS A 160 -2.12 -4.91 -14.84
N LYS A 161 -2.82 -4.81 -13.71
CA LYS A 161 -4.28 -4.90 -13.69
C LYS A 161 -4.92 -3.69 -14.37
N VAL A 162 -5.90 -3.93 -15.23
CA VAL A 162 -6.73 -2.94 -15.92
C VAL A 162 -7.79 -2.42 -14.96
N LYS A 163 -7.80 -1.11 -14.72
CA LYS A 163 -8.72 -0.43 -13.81
C LYS A 163 -9.93 0.17 -14.53
N ARG A 164 -9.73 0.68 -15.73
CA ARG A 164 -10.80 1.23 -16.58
C ARG A 164 -10.43 1.10 -18.04
N VAL A 165 -11.44 0.95 -18.89
CA VAL A 165 -11.36 1.01 -20.35
C VAL A 165 -12.35 2.08 -20.80
N GLN A 166 -11.89 3.05 -21.58
CA GLN A 166 -12.69 4.20 -22.00
C GLN A 166 -12.32 4.62 -23.43
N LEU A 167 -13.24 5.32 -24.09
CA LEU A 167 -12.97 5.99 -25.37
C LEU A 167 -12.48 7.41 -25.09
N GLY A 168 -11.36 7.77 -25.70
CA GLY A 168 -10.78 9.11 -25.62
C GLY A 168 -11.28 10.02 -26.73
N ALA A 169 -10.66 11.18 -26.85
CA ALA A 169 -10.88 12.09 -27.97
C ALA A 169 -10.69 11.36 -29.31
N LYS A 170 -11.52 11.69 -30.29
CA LYS A 170 -11.57 11.05 -31.62
C LYS A 170 -11.95 9.56 -31.59
N GLY A 171 -12.65 9.10 -30.55
CA GLY A 171 -13.13 7.72 -30.45
C GLY A 171 -12.01 6.69 -30.24
N ILE A 172 -10.83 7.11 -29.80
CA ILE A 172 -9.67 6.22 -29.65
C ILE A 172 -9.77 5.46 -28.31
N PRO A 173 -9.86 4.13 -28.31
CA PRO A 173 -9.91 3.35 -27.06
C PRO A 173 -8.58 3.43 -26.31
N PHE A 174 -8.67 3.58 -24.99
CA PHE A 174 -7.54 3.48 -24.08
C PHE A 174 -7.92 2.74 -22.81
N LEU A 175 -6.94 2.03 -22.25
CA LEU A 175 -7.04 1.44 -20.92
C LEU A 175 -6.18 2.21 -19.93
N VAL A 176 -6.57 2.17 -18.66
CA VAL A 176 -5.76 2.69 -17.55
C VAL A 176 -5.52 1.58 -16.56
N THR A 177 -4.25 1.41 -16.20
CA THR A 177 -3.77 0.37 -15.30
C THR A 177 -3.75 0.83 -13.85
N HIS A 178 -3.55 -0.10 -12.93
CA HIS A 178 -3.47 0.17 -11.48
C HIS A 178 -2.32 1.10 -11.07
N ASP A 179 -1.20 1.08 -11.81
CA ASP A 179 -0.03 1.97 -11.66
C ASP A 179 -0.20 3.30 -12.43
N GLY A 180 -1.41 3.58 -12.93
CA GLY A 180 -1.73 4.87 -13.55
C GLY A 180 -1.21 5.08 -14.97
N ARG A 181 -0.67 4.04 -15.64
CA ARG A 181 -0.33 4.12 -17.06
C ARG A 181 -1.60 4.14 -17.91
N THR A 182 -1.52 4.84 -19.04
CA THR A 182 -2.57 4.85 -20.06
C THR A 182 -2.02 4.25 -21.34
N ILE A 183 -2.65 3.18 -21.82
CA ILE A 183 -2.23 2.48 -23.05
C ILE A 183 -3.36 2.63 -24.07
N ARG A 184 -2.99 3.13 -25.25
CA ARG A 184 -3.93 3.40 -26.35
C ARG A 184 -4.00 2.20 -27.28
N TYR A 185 -5.13 2.03 -27.96
CA TYR A 185 -5.39 0.94 -28.90
C TYR A 185 -5.19 -0.47 -28.27
N PRO A 186 -5.82 -0.76 -27.12
CA PRO A 186 -5.81 -2.12 -26.58
C PRO A 186 -6.64 -3.07 -27.45
N ASP A 187 -6.37 -4.38 -27.36
CA ASP A 187 -7.22 -5.41 -27.96
C ASP A 187 -8.65 -5.30 -27.38
N PRO A 188 -9.70 -5.27 -28.22
CA PRO A 188 -11.11 -5.23 -27.78
C PRO A 188 -11.52 -6.32 -26.80
N LYS A 189 -10.79 -7.44 -26.74
CA LYS A 189 -11.04 -8.56 -25.82
C LYS A 189 -10.66 -8.25 -24.37
N ILE A 190 -9.85 -7.22 -24.13
CA ILE A 190 -9.37 -6.84 -22.79
C ILE A 190 -10.47 -6.07 -22.05
N LYS A 191 -10.88 -6.59 -20.89
CA LYS A 191 -11.91 -5.99 -20.05
C LYS A 191 -11.33 -5.42 -18.75
N VAL A 192 -12.19 -4.75 -17.98
CA VAL A 192 -11.85 -4.26 -16.65
C VAL A 192 -11.60 -5.44 -15.70
N ASN A 193 -10.63 -5.30 -14.81
CA ASN A 193 -10.11 -6.32 -13.87
C ASN A 193 -9.23 -7.42 -14.48
N ASP A 194 -9.09 -7.47 -15.80
CA ASP A 194 -8.07 -8.29 -16.45
C ASP A 194 -6.66 -7.78 -16.12
N THR A 195 -5.66 -8.64 -16.28
CA THR A 195 -4.25 -8.27 -16.10
C THR A 195 -3.54 -8.34 -17.44
N ILE A 196 -2.84 -7.28 -17.81
CA ILE A 196 -1.99 -7.24 -19.01
C ILE A 196 -0.53 -7.52 -18.62
N LYS A 197 0.20 -8.21 -19.50
CA LYS A 197 1.66 -8.32 -19.48
C LYS A 197 2.21 -7.20 -20.35
N LEU A 198 2.91 -6.27 -19.69
CA LEU A 198 3.49 -5.08 -20.29
C LEU A 198 4.98 -5.29 -20.46
N ASP A 199 5.49 -5.11 -21.68
CA ASP A 199 6.92 -4.93 -21.90
C ASP A 199 7.33 -3.55 -21.37
N ILE A 200 8.30 -3.51 -20.47
CA ILE A 200 8.74 -2.29 -19.81
C ILE A 200 9.46 -1.37 -20.79
N ALA A 201 10.22 -1.93 -21.74
CA ALA A 201 11.03 -1.16 -22.69
C ALA A 201 10.14 -0.42 -23.69
N THR A 202 9.23 -1.12 -24.35
CA THR A 202 8.35 -0.51 -25.36
C THR A 202 7.06 0.07 -24.78
N SER A 203 6.70 -0.29 -23.54
CA SER A 203 5.41 0.03 -22.92
C SER A 203 4.21 -0.47 -23.74
N LYS A 204 4.39 -1.55 -24.50
CA LYS A 204 3.33 -2.23 -25.26
C LYS A 204 2.85 -3.49 -24.55
N ILE A 205 1.63 -3.92 -24.89
CA ILE A 205 1.02 -5.13 -24.33
C ILE A 205 1.53 -6.34 -25.12
N GLU A 206 2.17 -7.28 -24.45
CA GLU A 206 2.61 -8.56 -25.04
C GLU A 206 1.49 -9.61 -24.99
N GLY A 207 0.71 -9.60 -23.92
CA GLY A 207 -0.36 -10.56 -23.69
C GLY A 207 -1.25 -10.14 -22.53
N PHE A 208 -2.33 -10.88 -22.31
CA PHE A 208 -3.24 -10.61 -21.20
C PHE A 208 -3.82 -11.88 -20.59
N LEU A 209 -4.23 -11.73 -19.33
CA LEU A 209 -4.89 -12.69 -18.47
C LEU A 209 -6.29 -12.16 -18.18
N LYS A 210 -7.29 -12.96 -18.55
CA LYS A 210 -8.68 -12.62 -18.28
C LYS A 210 -9.04 -12.91 -16.82
N PHE A 211 -9.92 -12.10 -16.27
CA PHE A 211 -10.56 -12.32 -14.98
C PHE A 211 -11.66 -13.37 -15.12
N GLU A 212 -11.30 -14.63 -14.86
CA GLU A 212 -12.18 -15.79 -15.01
C GLU A 212 -12.05 -16.72 -13.80
N LEU A 213 -13.07 -17.53 -13.55
CA LEU A 213 -13.00 -18.61 -12.57
C LEU A 213 -11.91 -19.61 -12.97
N GLY A 214 -11.22 -20.16 -11.97
CA GLY A 214 -10.11 -21.10 -12.16
C GLY A 214 -8.74 -20.45 -12.38
N ASN A 215 -8.65 -19.15 -12.66
CA ASN A 215 -7.36 -18.47 -12.80
C ASN A 215 -6.72 -18.14 -11.46
N LEU A 216 -5.38 -18.16 -11.43
CA LEU A 216 -4.57 -17.83 -10.26
C LEU A 216 -4.59 -16.33 -9.99
N ALA A 217 -4.90 -15.95 -8.76
CA ALA A 217 -4.92 -14.56 -8.33
C ALA A 217 -4.21 -14.35 -6.98
N MET A 218 -3.58 -13.17 -6.86
CA MET A 218 -3.01 -12.66 -5.63
C MET A 218 -3.90 -11.57 -5.04
N VAL A 219 -4.01 -11.55 -3.72
CA VAL A 219 -4.72 -10.48 -3.00
C VAL A 219 -3.79 -9.30 -2.71
N THR A 220 -4.19 -8.10 -3.07
CA THR A 220 -3.39 -6.87 -2.91
C THR A 220 -3.80 -6.00 -1.72
N GLY A 221 -4.94 -6.29 -1.07
CA GLY A 221 -5.45 -5.48 0.04
C GLY A 221 -6.39 -6.21 0.99
N GLY A 222 -6.56 -5.66 2.19
CA GLY A 222 -7.37 -6.24 3.27
C GLY A 222 -6.61 -7.24 4.14
N SER A 223 -7.33 -8.06 4.92
CA SER A 223 -6.73 -9.03 5.86
C SER A 223 -6.02 -10.20 5.17
N ASN A 224 -6.44 -10.52 3.95
CA ASN A 224 -5.92 -11.62 3.13
C ASN A 224 -4.80 -11.19 2.17
N THR A 225 -4.26 -9.98 2.32
CA THR A 225 -3.19 -9.45 1.45
C THR A 225 -1.99 -10.39 1.37
N GLY A 226 -1.48 -10.61 0.16
CA GLY A 226 -0.33 -11.46 -0.13
C GLY A 226 -0.65 -12.95 -0.22
N ARG A 227 -1.91 -13.36 -0.01
CA ARG A 227 -2.36 -14.73 -0.29
C ARG A 227 -2.55 -14.95 -1.79
N VAL A 228 -2.30 -16.17 -2.24
CA VAL A 228 -2.38 -16.58 -3.65
C VAL A 228 -3.19 -17.86 -3.77
N GLY A 229 -4.21 -17.83 -4.62
CA GLY A 229 -5.05 -18.98 -4.88
C GLY A 229 -5.87 -18.83 -6.15
N ASN A 230 -6.59 -19.90 -6.50
CA ASN A 230 -7.45 -19.91 -7.67
C ASN A 230 -8.81 -19.30 -7.34
N ILE A 231 -9.36 -18.52 -8.27
CA ILE A 231 -10.69 -17.92 -8.12
C ILE A 231 -11.74 -19.03 -8.25
N VAL A 232 -12.55 -19.26 -7.23
CA VAL A 232 -13.56 -20.34 -7.20
C VAL A 232 -14.94 -19.81 -7.55
N ALA A 233 -15.36 -18.73 -6.89
CA ALA A 233 -16.69 -18.17 -7.06
C ALA A 233 -16.67 -16.64 -7.03
N HIS A 234 -17.65 -16.06 -7.71
CA HIS A 234 -17.86 -14.62 -7.82
C HIS A 234 -19.30 -14.31 -7.39
N ASP A 235 -19.42 -13.72 -6.20
CA ASP A 235 -20.70 -13.28 -5.65
C ASP A 235 -20.92 -11.81 -6.00
N ARG A 236 -21.77 -11.59 -7.00
CA ARG A 236 -22.14 -10.27 -7.46
C ARG A 236 -23.19 -9.66 -6.55
N HIS A 237 -22.93 -8.44 -6.09
CA HIS A 237 -23.85 -7.69 -5.25
C HIS A 237 -24.20 -6.37 -5.94
N ASP A 238 -25.39 -6.29 -6.53
CA ASP A 238 -25.80 -5.08 -7.23
C ASP A 238 -25.96 -3.91 -6.25
N GLY A 239 -25.27 -2.80 -6.54
CA GLY A 239 -25.18 -1.64 -5.64
C GLY A 239 -24.20 -1.80 -4.47
N GLY A 240 -23.60 -2.99 -4.31
CA GLY A 240 -22.64 -3.31 -3.27
C GLY A 240 -21.21 -3.55 -3.77
N PHE A 241 -20.39 -4.16 -2.93
CA PHE A 241 -19.06 -4.63 -3.32
C PHE A 241 -19.13 -6.11 -3.69
N ASP A 242 -18.71 -6.45 -4.90
CA ASP A 242 -18.57 -7.84 -5.31
C ASP A 242 -17.53 -8.58 -4.47
N ILE A 243 -17.88 -9.80 -4.07
CA ILE A 243 -17.07 -10.66 -3.22
C ILE A 243 -16.54 -11.82 -4.08
N MET A 244 -15.26 -12.13 -3.89
CA MET A 244 -14.55 -13.20 -4.57
C MET A 244 -14.11 -14.24 -3.56
N HIS A 245 -14.47 -15.49 -3.81
CA HIS A 245 -14.00 -16.65 -3.06
C HIS A 245 -12.78 -17.24 -3.77
N ILE A 246 -11.70 -17.38 -3.02
CA ILE A 246 -10.40 -17.83 -3.51
C ILE A 246 -9.97 -19.04 -2.68
N LYS A 247 -9.40 -20.04 -3.35
CA LYS A 247 -8.86 -21.24 -2.73
C LYS A 247 -7.35 -21.32 -2.92
N ASP A 248 -6.62 -21.31 -1.82
CA ASP A 248 -5.16 -21.45 -1.82
C ASP A 248 -4.75 -22.88 -2.24
N ALA A 249 -3.48 -23.07 -2.61
CA ALA A 249 -2.93 -24.39 -2.97
C ALA A 249 -3.05 -25.44 -1.86
N ALA A 250 -3.08 -25.02 -0.58
CA ALA A 250 -3.29 -25.90 0.57
C ALA A 250 -4.76 -26.28 0.81
N GLY A 251 -5.69 -25.82 -0.04
CA GLY A 251 -7.13 -26.09 0.07
C GLY A 251 -7.89 -25.13 0.99
N ASN A 252 -7.22 -24.18 1.63
CA ASN A 252 -7.84 -23.15 2.45
C ASN A 252 -8.65 -22.16 1.59
N GLU A 253 -9.91 -21.95 1.94
CA GLU A 253 -10.80 -21.01 1.25
C GLU A 253 -10.94 -19.70 2.04
N PHE A 254 -11.02 -18.58 1.32
CA PHE A 254 -11.22 -17.26 1.91
C PHE A 254 -11.85 -16.29 0.90
N ALA A 255 -12.48 -15.25 1.44
CA ALA A 255 -13.15 -14.24 0.64
C ALA A 255 -12.43 -12.89 0.65
N THR A 256 -12.51 -12.15 -0.46
CA THR A 256 -12.02 -10.77 -0.59
C THR A 256 -12.91 -9.95 -1.51
N ARG A 257 -12.78 -8.62 -1.51
CA ARG A 257 -13.48 -7.77 -2.48
C ARG A 257 -12.82 -7.88 -3.86
N LEU A 258 -13.60 -7.80 -4.94
CA LEU A 258 -13.12 -7.77 -6.33
C LEU A 258 -11.97 -6.75 -6.56
N SER A 259 -12.04 -5.58 -5.90
CA SER A 259 -11.01 -4.54 -6.02
C SER A 259 -9.62 -5.02 -5.60
N ASN A 260 -9.55 -5.94 -4.65
CA ASN A 260 -8.31 -6.42 -4.03
C ASN A 260 -7.75 -7.66 -4.73
N VAL A 261 -8.46 -8.22 -5.72
CA VAL A 261 -8.01 -9.40 -6.45
C VAL A 261 -7.16 -8.97 -7.65
N PHE A 262 -6.01 -9.60 -7.85
CA PHE A 262 -5.13 -9.35 -8.98
C PHE A 262 -4.77 -10.67 -9.66
N VAL A 263 -5.17 -10.87 -10.91
CA VAL A 263 -4.89 -12.11 -11.65
C VAL A 263 -3.42 -12.15 -12.04
N ILE A 264 -2.74 -13.24 -11.71
CA ILE A 264 -1.29 -13.42 -11.94
C ILE A 264 -0.97 -14.60 -12.87
N GLY A 265 -1.93 -15.47 -13.16
CA GLY A 265 -1.68 -16.70 -13.91
C GLY A 265 -2.93 -17.31 -14.53
N ARG A 266 -2.73 -18.35 -15.36
CA ARG A 266 -3.81 -19.16 -15.95
C ARG A 266 -3.87 -20.51 -15.26
N GLY A 267 -5.04 -20.94 -14.80
CA GLY A 267 -5.14 -22.15 -13.99
C GLY A 267 -4.20 -22.06 -12.79
N SER A 268 -3.32 -23.04 -12.63
CA SER A 268 -2.32 -23.09 -11.54
C SER A 268 -0.96 -22.47 -11.89
N THR A 269 -0.73 -22.04 -13.15
CA THR A 269 0.58 -21.53 -13.59
C THR A 269 0.66 -20.01 -13.48
N ALA A 270 1.58 -19.52 -12.65
CA ALA A 270 1.86 -18.10 -12.50
C ALA A 270 2.72 -17.58 -13.67
N TRP A 271 2.42 -16.37 -14.15
CA TRP A 271 3.27 -15.66 -15.13
C TRP A 271 4.45 -14.93 -14.47
N ILE A 272 4.58 -15.05 -13.14
CA ILE A 272 5.64 -14.40 -12.36
C ILE A 272 6.19 -15.37 -11.34
N SER A 273 7.43 -15.16 -10.93
CA SER A 273 8.00 -15.81 -9.77
C SER A 273 7.32 -15.32 -8.48
N LEU A 274 7.00 -16.27 -7.60
CA LEU A 274 6.35 -16.00 -6.32
C LEU A 274 7.36 -16.04 -5.18
N PRO A 275 7.17 -15.20 -4.13
CA PRO A 275 8.02 -15.22 -2.96
C PRO A 275 7.87 -16.53 -2.16
N LYS A 276 8.82 -16.76 -1.24
CA LYS A 276 8.86 -17.95 -0.37
C LYS A 276 7.48 -18.25 0.25
N GLY A 277 7.04 -19.49 0.08
CA GLY A 277 5.74 -19.96 0.56
C GLY A 277 4.60 -19.82 -0.45
N ASN A 278 4.86 -19.38 -1.69
CA ASN A 278 3.92 -19.36 -2.82
C ASN A 278 2.55 -18.70 -2.50
N GLY A 279 2.54 -17.75 -1.57
CA GLY A 279 1.31 -17.08 -1.12
C GLY A 279 0.39 -17.93 -0.23
N VAL A 280 0.83 -19.09 0.26
CA VAL A 280 0.09 -19.88 1.25
C VAL A 280 0.34 -19.32 2.64
N LYS A 281 -0.72 -18.81 3.29
CA LYS A 281 -0.64 -18.29 4.65
C LYS A 281 -0.83 -19.41 5.67
N LEU A 282 0.24 -19.71 6.41
CA LEU A 282 0.21 -20.64 7.54
C LEU A 282 -0.61 -20.10 8.69
N THR A 283 -1.13 -21.01 9.51
CA THR A 283 -1.77 -20.66 10.78
C THR A 283 -0.73 -20.16 11.79
N ILE A 284 -1.19 -19.48 12.86
CA ILE A 284 -0.30 -18.92 13.88
C ILE A 284 0.50 -20.03 14.59
N ALA A 285 -0.10 -21.21 14.80
CA ALA A 285 0.56 -22.35 15.41
C ALA A 285 1.65 -22.93 14.50
N GLU A 286 1.33 -23.18 13.23
CA GLU A 286 2.30 -23.67 12.23
C GLU A 286 3.46 -22.69 12.05
N GLU A 287 3.19 -21.37 12.01
CA GLU A 287 4.24 -20.36 11.89
C GLU A 287 5.17 -20.35 13.13
N ARG A 288 4.60 -20.52 14.33
CA ARG A 288 5.37 -20.63 15.58
C ARG A 288 6.28 -21.85 15.54
N ASP A 289 5.75 -22.99 15.13
CA ASP A 289 6.46 -24.26 15.14
C ASP A 289 7.56 -24.27 14.05
N ALA A 290 7.25 -23.76 12.85
CA ALA A 290 8.24 -23.54 11.79
C ALA A 290 9.36 -22.56 12.22
N ARG A 291 9.02 -21.53 13.01
CA ARG A 291 10.02 -20.59 13.55
C ARG A 291 10.93 -21.24 14.60
N ARG A 292 10.40 -22.13 15.44
CA ARG A 292 11.20 -22.89 16.42
C ARG A 292 12.13 -23.87 15.71
N ALA A 293 11.59 -24.66 14.77
CA ALA A 293 12.38 -25.58 13.96
C ALA A 293 13.55 -24.89 13.23
N ASN A 294 13.34 -23.71 12.66
CA ASN A 294 14.41 -22.95 12.02
C ASN A 294 15.45 -22.38 12.99
N LYS A 295 15.10 -22.16 14.26
CA LYS A 295 16.03 -21.67 15.28
C LYS A 295 16.87 -22.80 15.87
N ASP A 296 16.27 -23.98 15.97
CA ASP A 296 16.85 -25.16 16.64
C ASP A 296 17.49 -26.14 15.63
N GLY A 297 17.49 -25.83 14.33
CA GLY A 297 18.17 -26.60 13.28
C GLY A 297 19.69 -26.48 13.32
N PRO A 298 20.44 -27.45 12.77
CA PRO A 298 21.90 -27.45 12.84
C PRO A 298 22.46 -26.27 12.05
N THR A 299 23.23 -25.42 12.73
CA THR A 299 24.09 -24.43 12.08
C THR A 299 25.10 -25.21 11.23
N GLU A 300 25.03 -25.10 9.90
CA GLU A 300 26.09 -25.61 9.02
C GLU A 300 27.40 -24.94 9.44
N THR A 301 28.25 -25.68 10.15
CA THR A 301 29.65 -25.33 10.36
C THR A 301 30.31 -25.42 9.00
N VAL A 302 30.60 -24.26 8.41
CA VAL A 302 31.48 -24.15 7.25
C VAL A 302 32.85 -24.63 7.72
N VAL A 303 33.17 -25.89 7.44
CA VAL A 303 34.53 -26.42 7.56
C VAL A 303 35.31 -25.79 6.42
N PHE A 304 36.22 -24.88 6.76
CA PHE A 304 37.25 -24.46 5.82
C PHE A 304 38.27 -25.59 5.80
N ASP A 305 38.32 -26.33 4.69
CA ASP A 305 39.41 -27.26 4.44
C ASP A 305 40.72 -26.44 4.39
N GLU A 306 41.58 -26.65 5.39
CA GLU A 306 42.97 -26.20 5.35
C GLU A 306 43.70 -27.12 4.36
N GLU A 307 44.10 -26.58 3.22
CA GLU A 307 45.08 -27.22 2.32
C GLU A 307 46.44 -27.23 3.04
N GLU A 308 46.96 -28.42 3.32
CA GLU A 308 48.34 -28.63 3.79
C GLU A 308 49.35 -28.34 2.65
N GLU A 309 50.46 -27.69 3.04
CA GLU A 309 51.70 -27.48 2.25
C GLU A 309 52.41 -28.79 1.86
#